data_AF-A0A410MGQ7-F1
#
_entry.id   AF-A0A410MGQ7-F1
#
_cell.length_a   1.000
_cell.length_b   1.000
_cell.length_c   1.000
_cell.angle_alpha   90.00
_cell.angle_beta   90.00
_cell.angle_gamma   90.00
#
_symmetry.space_group_name_H-M   'P 1'
#
loop_
_entity.id
_entity.type
_entity.pdbx_description
1 polymer ?
#
loop_
_entity_poly.entity_id
_entity_poly.type
_entity_poly.pdbx_seq_one_letter_code
_entity_poly.pdbx_strand_id
1 'polypeptide(L)' 'MDREILHQQIMTLKGKICAGQLQVQGYDDYILLQLDKVKDSDDGLVDVSTVSSTLRLFIDATEKFGSPSA' A
#
# COMPACT_ATOMS: atom_id res chain seq x y z
N MET A 1 10.11 7.57 7.24
CA MET A 1 9.75 6.69 6.10
C MET A 1 9.78 7.55 4.86
N ASP A 2 10.68 7.21 3.94
CA ASP A 2 10.87 7.97 2.71
C ASP A 2 9.65 7.85 1.81
N ARG A 3 9.31 8.97 1.17
CA ARG A 3 8.11 9.09 0.35
C ARG A 3 8.17 8.21 -0.90
N GLU A 4 9.38 8.01 -1.43
CA GLU A 4 9.66 7.06 -2.51
C GLU A 4 9.39 5.62 -2.10
N ILE A 5 9.84 5.24 -0.90
CA ILE A 5 9.60 3.90 -0.33
C ILE A 5 8.09 3.67 -0.18
N LEU A 6 7.36 4.65 0.36
CA LEU A 6 5.91 4.57 0.51
C LEU A 6 5.20 4.43 -0.84
N HIS A 7 5.59 5.22 -1.84
CA HIS A 7 5.03 5.13 -3.19
C HIS A 7 5.25 3.72 -3.78
N GLN A 8 6.48 3.20 -3.68
CA GLN A 8 6.83 1.89 -4.21
C GLN A 8 6.09 0.75 -3.50
N GLN A 9 5.87 0.87 -2.19
CA GLN A 9 5.08 -0.09 -1.42
C GLN A 9 3.60 -0.05 -1.79
N ILE A 10 3.02 1.13 -1.97
CA ILE A 10 1.63 1.30 -2.40
C ILE A 10 1.42 0.64 -3.77
N MET A 11 2.33 0.88 -4.71
CA MET A 11 2.29 0.26 -6.04
C MET A 11 2.44 -1.26 -5.96
N THR A 12 3.37 -1.75 -5.13
CA THR A 12 3.59 -3.18 -4.91
C THR A 12 2.36 -3.84 -4.27
N LEU A 13 1.76 -3.21 -3.27
CA LEU A 13 0.57 -3.70 -2.59
C LEU A 13 -0.62 -3.79 -3.56
N LYS A 14 -0.85 -2.72 -4.33
CA LYS A 14 -1.88 -2.68 -5.37
C LYS A 14 -1.67 -3.80 -6.40
N GLY A 15 -0.43 -3.98 -6.86
CA GLY A 15 -0.07 -5.05 -7.78
C GLY A 15 -0.34 -6.45 -7.23
N LYS A 16 0.06 -6.71 -5.97
CA LYS A 16 -0.17 -8.01 -5.31
C LYS A 16 -1.64 -8.34 -5.10
N ILE A 17 -2.46 -7.36 -4.70
CA ILE A 17 -3.91 -7.55 -4.53
C ILE A 17 -4.55 -7.79 -5.90
N CYS A 18 -4.21 -6.98 -6.90
CA CYS A 18 -4.75 -7.11 -8.26
C CYS A 18 -4.34 -8.44 -8.92
N ALA A 19 -3.13 -8.93 -8.64
CA ALA A 19 -2.64 -10.24 -9.08
C ALA A 19 -3.21 -11.41 -8.28
N GLY A 20 -4.03 -11.16 -7.24
CA GLY A 20 -4.55 -12.20 -6.34
C GLY A 20 -3.48 -12.88 -5.47
N GLN A 21 -2.28 -12.31 -5.39
CA GLN A 21 -1.17 -12.82 -4.56
C GLN A 21 -1.30 -12.40 -3.10
N LEU A 22 -2.06 -11.34 -2.83
CA LEU A 22 -2.46 -10.94 -1.50
C LEU A 22 -3.99 -11.03 -1.44
N GLN A 23 -4.49 -12.09 -0.82
CA GLN A 23 -5.91 -12.22 -0.48
C GLN A 23 -6.06 -11.92 1.00
N VAL A 24 -6.56 -10.73 1.32
CA VAL A 24 -7.02 -10.40 2.66
C VAL A 24 -8.52 -10.63 2.69
N GLN A 25 -8.95 -11.86 3.03
CA GLN A 25 -10.37 -12.26 3.04
C GLN A 25 -11.28 -11.15 3.59
N GLY A 26 -12.09 -10.56 2.71
CA GLY A 26 -13.08 -9.52 3.04
C GLY A 26 -12.56 -8.08 3.14
N TYR A 27 -11.25 -7.85 3.00
CA TYR A 27 -10.63 -6.52 3.05
C TYR A 27 -9.99 -6.10 1.72
N ASP A 28 -9.88 -6.98 0.72
CA ASP A 28 -9.30 -6.65 -0.58
C ASP A 28 -10.00 -5.44 -1.25
N ASP A 29 -11.33 -5.45 -1.32
CA ASP A 29 -12.13 -4.32 -1.79
C ASP A 29 -11.92 -3.04 -0.98
N TYR A 30 -11.81 -3.17 0.34
CA TYR A 30 -11.57 -2.02 1.21
C TYR A 30 -10.18 -1.42 0.96
N ILE A 31 -9.15 -2.25 0.84
CA ILE A 31 -7.78 -1.80 0.58
C ILE A 31 -7.70 -1.18 -0.81
N LEU A 32 -8.32 -1.77 -1.83
CA LEU A 32 -8.40 -1.20 -3.18
C LEU A 32 -9.10 0.16 -3.16
N LEU A 33 -10.20 0.31 -2.41
CA LEU A 33 -10.89 1.59 -2.25
C LEU A 33 -10.02 2.63 -1.55
N GLN A 34 -9.19 2.23 -0.57
CA GLN A 34 -8.26 3.15 0.07
C GLN A 34 -7.11 3.53 -0.87
N LEU A 35 -6.61 2.58 -1.67
CA LEU A 35 -5.57 2.81 -2.68
C LEU A 35 -6.04 3.77 -3.78
N ASP A 36 -7.32 3.70 -4.17
CA ASP A 36 -7.92 4.61 -5.16
C ASP A 36 -7.99 6.07 -4.68
N LYS A 37 -8.13 6.27 -3.37
CA LYS A 37 -8.13 7.61 -2.76
C LYS A 37 -6.74 8.22 -2.66
N VAL A 38 -5.69 7.41 -2.79
CA VAL A 38 -4.32 7.89 -2.77
C VAL A 38 -4.06 8.68 -4.03
N LYS A 39 -3.70 9.95 -3.87
CA LYS A 39 -3.31 10.80 -4.98
C LYS A 39 -1.80 10.82 -5.10
N ASP A 40 -1.33 11.06 -6.30
CA ASP A 40 0.01 11.55 -6.59
C ASP A 40 0.09 13.04 -6.24
N SER A 41 1.23 13.48 -5.72
CA SER A 41 1.56 14.91 -5.71
C SER A 41 2.25 15.28 -7.02
N ASP A 42 2.50 16.57 -7.21
CA ASP A 42 3.06 17.18 -8.42
C ASP A 42 4.37 16.53 -8.93
N ASP A 43 5.15 15.94 -8.04
CA ASP A 43 6.41 15.24 -8.32
C ASP A 43 6.22 13.81 -8.90
N GLY A 44 4.97 13.34 -9.05
CA GLY A 44 4.64 11.98 -9.50
C GLY A 44 4.71 10.90 -8.42
N LEU A 45 5.17 11.25 -7.21
CA LEU A 45 5.16 10.38 -6.03
C LEU A 45 3.83 10.46 -5.27
N VAL A 46 3.51 9.41 -4.51
CA VAL A 46 2.28 9.39 -3.69
C VAL A 46 2.28 10.53 -2.67
N ASP A 47 1.13 11.19 -2.56
CA ASP A 47 0.83 12.19 -1.54
C ASP A 47 0.50 11.50 -0.22
N VAL A 48 1.41 11.64 0.72
CA VAL A 48 1.33 11.01 2.04
C VAL A 48 0.14 11.51 2.87
N SER A 49 -0.37 12.71 2.57
CA SER A 49 -1.52 13.29 3.26
C SER A 49 -2.83 12.62 2.84
N THR A 50 -2.86 12.04 1.63
CA THR A 50 -4.02 11.29 1.11
C THR A 50 -4.00 9.81 1.52
N VAL A 51 -2.86 9.31 2.00
CA VAL A 51 -2.72 7.94 2.49
C VAL A 51 -3.39 7.81 3.85
N SER A 52 -4.51 7.10 3.91
CA SER A 52 -5.21 6.83 5.16
C SER A 52 -4.35 6.02 6.14
N SER A 53 -4.51 6.28 7.43
CA SER A 53 -3.80 5.59 8.51
C SER A 53 -3.95 4.06 8.43
N THR A 54 -5.12 3.57 8.04
CA THR A 54 -5.37 2.14 7.83
C THR A 54 -4.51 1.56 6.71
N LEU A 55 -4.38 2.25 5.58
CA LEU A 55 -3.54 1.80 4.47
C LEU A 55 -2.07 1.76 4.89
N ARG A 56 -1.63 2.75 5.67
CA ARG A 56 -0.29 2.79 6.28
C ARG A 56 -0.02 1.59 7.20
N LEU A 57 -0.99 1.22 8.03
CA LEU A 57 -0.90 0.02 8.88
C LEU A 57 -0.82 -1.26 8.04
N PHE A 58 -1.59 -1.35 6.95
CA PHE A 58 -1.54 -2.48 6.04
C PHE A 58 -0.17 -2.59 5.36
N ILE A 59 0.38 -1.48 4.89
CA ILE A 59 1.71 -1.43 4.28
C ILE A 59 2.77 -1.92 5.28
N ASP A 60 2.81 -1.36 6.48
CA ASP A 60 3.75 -1.77 7.55
C ASP A 60 3.61 -3.26 7.90
N ALA A 61 2.37 -3.76 7.98
CA ALA A 61 2.11 -5.18 8.20
C ALA A 61 2.66 -6.02 7.04
N THR A 62 2.36 -5.68 5.79
CA THR A 62 2.84 -6.45 4.62
C THR A 62 4.35 -6.42 4.44
N GLU A 63 5.04 -5.37 4.89
CA GLU A 63 6.50 -5.34 4.91
C GLU A 63 7.09 -6.30 5.94
N LYS A 64 6.51 -6.32 7.15
CA LYS A 64 6.95 -7.24 8.22
C LYS A 64 6.73 -8.71 7.86
N PHE A 65 5.69 -9.02 7.10
CA PHE A 65 5.45 -10.38 6.59
C PHE A 65 6.24 -10.70 5.30
N GLY A 66 6.84 -9.69 4.65
CA GLY A 66 7.67 -9.86 3.46
C GLY A 66 9.16 -10.10 3.74
N SER A 67 9.59 -9.96 5.00
CA SER A 67 10.93 -10.29 5.45
C SER A 67 10.88 -11.65 6.15
N PRO A 68 11.29 -12.78 5.53
CA PRO A 68 11.74 -13.89 6.35
C PRO A 68 12.93 -13.34 7.15
N SER A 69 12.75 -13.21 8.46
CA SER A 69 13.87 -12.97 9.37
C SER A 69 15.00 -13.93 9.00
N ALA A 70 16.10 -13.39 8.51
CA ALA A 70 17.37 -14.10 8.39
C ALA A 70 18.16 -13.91 9.68
#